data_AF-A0A919ZCR1-F1
#
_entry.id   AF-A0A919ZCR1-F1
#
_cell.length_a   1.000
_cell.length_b   1.000
_cell.length_c   1.000
_cell.angle_alpha   90.00
_cell.angle_beta   90.00
_cell.angle_gamma   90.00
#
_symmetry.space_group_name_H-M   'P 1'
#
loop_
_entity.id
_entity.type
_entity.pdbx_description
1 polymer ?
#
loop_
_entity_poly.entity_id
_entity_poly.type
_entity_poly.pdbx_seq_one_letter_code
_entity_poly.pdbx_strand_id
1 'polypeptide(L)'
;MGEEDLYELVMKAQRGDKKALRQLIGRFHPLIKKVSKERKSQEREDVEQETVELVIKTILAYDLSRTPDYSKFCSLVYARLDDKS
;
A
#
# COMPACT_ATOMS: atom_id res chain seq x y z
N MET A 1 22.58 -0.99 -3.04
CA MET A 1 21.32 -0.29 -3.38
C MET A 1 20.44 -0.43 -2.15
N GLY A 2 20.24 0.64 -1.39
CA GLY A 2 19.31 0.60 -0.25
C GLY A 2 17.88 0.44 -0.79
N GLU A 3 17.06 -0.37 -0.12
CA GLU A 3 15.62 -0.37 -0.40
C GLU A 3 15.09 1.05 -0.22
N GLU A 4 14.45 1.60 -1.25
CA GLU A 4 13.74 2.86 -1.12
C GLU A 4 12.62 2.69 -0.09
N ASP A 5 12.51 3.66 0.82
CA ASP A 5 11.46 3.69 1.83
C ASP A 5 10.08 3.74 1.17
N LEU A 6 9.07 3.16 1.83
CA LEU A 6 7.70 3.09 1.31
C LEU A 6 7.15 4.49 1.02
N TYR A 7 7.45 5.47 1.89
CA TYR A 7 7.03 6.85 1.70
C TYR A 7 7.59 7.45 0.40
N GLU A 8 8.89 7.26 0.15
CA GLU A 8 9.53 7.74 -1.08
C GLU A 8 8.98 7.07 -2.33
N LEU A 9 8.73 5.77 -2.27
CA LEU A 9 8.16 5.02 -3.38
C LEU A 9 6.75 5.51 -3.73
N VAL A 10 5.90 5.77 -2.72
CA VAL A 10 4.55 6.30 -2.95
C VAL A 10 4.63 7.70 -3.55
N MET A 11 5.50 8.56 -3.01
CA MET A 11 5.71 9.91 -3.55
C MET A 11 6.18 9.89 -5.00
N LYS A 12 7.16 9.04 -5.34
CA LYS A 12 7.68 8.88 -6.72
C LYS A 12 6.59 8.33 -7.65
N ALA A 13 5.85 7.31 -7.22
CA ALA A 13 4.77 6.72 -7.99
C ALA A 13 3.67 7.74 -8.31
N GLN A 14 3.25 8.55 -7.33
CA GLN A 14 2.26 9.62 -7.51
C GLN A 14 2.72 10.72 -8.46
N ARG A 15 4.04 10.92 -8.60
CA ARG A 15 4.64 11.85 -9.58
C ARG A 15 4.84 11.23 -10.98
N GLY A 16 4.34 10.01 -11.21
CA GLY A 16 4.40 9.33 -12.51
C GLY A 16 5.59 8.39 -12.69
N ASP A 17 6.39 8.13 -11.65
CA ASP A 17 7.47 7.13 -11.73
C ASP A 17 6.88 5.71 -11.79
N LYS A 18 6.84 5.17 -13.01
CA LYS A 18 6.36 3.81 -13.28
C LYS A 18 7.23 2.73 -12.64
N LYS A 19 8.53 2.98 -12.40
CA LYS A 19 9.42 2.03 -11.74
C LYS A 19 9.09 1.96 -10.24
N ALA A 20 8.87 3.10 -9.60
CA ALA A 20 8.42 3.15 -8.21
C ALA A 20 7.06 2.45 -8.04
N LEU A 21 6.11 2.71 -8.93
CA LEU A 21 4.80 2.04 -8.91
C LEU A 21 4.92 0.51 -9.06
N ARG A 22 5.75 0.03 -10.00
CA ARG A 22 6.00 -1.41 -10.16
C ARG A 22 6.65 -2.03 -8.92
N GLN A 23 7.58 -1.34 -8.28
CA GLN A 23 8.19 -1.80 -7.03
C GLN A 23 7.14 -1.94 -5.92
N LEU A 24 6.24 -0.96 -5.77
CA LEU A 24 5.14 -1.02 -4.82
C LEU A 24 4.22 -2.21 -5.09
N ILE A 25 3.73 -2.37 -6.32
CA ILE A 25 2.88 -3.51 -6.72
C ILE A 25 3.62 -4.84 -6.44
N GLY A 26 4.91 -4.91 -6.75
CA GLY A 26 5.75 -6.07 -6.48
C GLY A 26 5.77 -6.48 -5.00
N ARG A 27 5.76 -5.50 -4.07
CA ARG A 27 5.68 -5.77 -2.63
C ARG A 27 4.33 -6.38 -2.22
N PHE A 28 3.24 -6.04 -2.91
CA PHE A 28 1.91 -6.60 -2.65
C PHE A 28 1.64 -7.92 -3.39
N HIS A 29 2.41 -8.25 -4.43
CA HIS A 29 2.19 -9.43 -5.27
C HIS A 29 2.06 -10.76 -4.48
N PRO A 30 2.86 -11.05 -3.43
CA PRO A 30 2.70 -12.27 -2.64
C PRO A 30 1.33 -12.36 -1.96
N LEU A 31 0.78 -11.23 -1.49
CA LEU A 31 -0.53 -11.16 -0.86
C LEU A 31 -1.65 -11.30 -1.89
N ILE A 32 -1.51 -10.65 -3.04
CA ILE A 32 -2.47 -10.76 -4.15
C ILE A 32 -2.60 -12.22 -4.60
N LYS A 33 -1.47 -12.91 -4.81
CA LYS A 33 -1.44 -14.35 -5.14
C LYS A 33 -2.01 -15.24 -4.06
N LYS A 34 -1.91 -14.84 -2.79
CA LYS A 34 -2.50 -15.60 -1.69
C LYS A 34 -4.02 -15.54 -1.75
N VAL A 35 -4.58 -14.35 -1.94
CA VAL A 35 -6.03 -14.12 -2.03
C VAL A 35 -6.62 -14.78 -3.28
N SER A 36 -5.94 -14.69 -4.43
CA SER A 36 -6.43 -15.30 -5.67
C SER A 36 -6.51 -16.82 -5.60
N LYS A 37 -5.57 -17.48 -4.89
CA LYS A 37 -5.58 -18.95 -4.73
C LYS A 37 -6.83 -19.48 -4.03
N GLU A 38 -7.49 -18.66 -3.20
CA GLU A 38 -8.74 -19.00 -2.51
C GLU A 38 -9.96 -18.96 -3.44
N ARG A 39 -9.79 -18.51 -4.69
CA ARG A 39 -10.83 -18.45 -5.72
C ARG A 39 -10.75 -19.62 -6.69
N LYS A 40 -11.84 -19.85 -7.42
CA LYS A 40 -11.92 -20.89 -8.48
C LYS A 40 -10.88 -20.61 -9.54
N SER A 41 -10.29 -21.65 -10.12
CA SER A 41 -9.20 -21.51 -11.09
C SER A 41 -9.50 -20.57 -12.26
N GLN A 42 -10.76 -20.51 -12.70
CA GLN A 42 -11.22 -19.65 -13.79
C GLN A 42 -11.31 -18.17 -13.42
N GLU A 43 -11.42 -17.85 -12.13
CA GLU A 43 -11.58 -16.47 -11.63
C GLU A 43 -10.25 -15.89 -11.10
N ARG A 44 -9.19 -16.71 -11.03
CA ARG A 44 -7.94 -16.31 -10.37
C ARG A 44 -7.27 -15.14 -11.06
N GLU A 45 -7.14 -15.21 -12.39
CA GLU A 45 -6.47 -14.17 -13.17
C GLU A 45 -7.24 -12.85 -13.10
N ASP A 46 -8.57 -12.90 -13.23
CA ASP A 46 -9.44 -11.73 -13.12
C ASP A 46 -9.32 -11.07 -11.74
N VAL A 47 -9.39 -11.87 -10.67
CA VAL A 47 -9.24 -11.36 -9.29
C VAL A 47 -7.84 -10.80 -9.04
N GLU A 48 -6.79 -11.42 -9.58
CA GLU A 48 -5.44 -10.86 -9.50
C GLU A 48 -5.36 -9.49 -10.16
N GLN A 49 -5.90 -9.36 -11.38
CA GLN A 49 -5.88 -8.11 -12.12
C GLN A 49 -6.69 -7.00 -11.41
N GLU A 50 -7.93 -7.31 -10.99
CA GLU A 50 -8.77 -6.35 -10.26
C GLU A 50 -8.12 -5.88 -8.96
N THR A 51 -7.46 -6.80 -8.24
CA THR A 51 -6.76 -6.47 -7.01
C THR A 51 -5.54 -5.58 -7.30
N VAL A 52 -4.79 -5.85 -8.37
CA VAL A 52 -3.68 -4.98 -8.79
C VAL A 52 -4.18 -3.58 -9.14
N GLU A 53 -5.29 -3.46 -9.88
CA GLU A 53 -5.90 -2.17 -10.20
C GLU A 53 -6.34 -1.41 -8.96
N LEU A 54 -6.95 -2.09 -7.98
CA LEU A 54 -7.34 -1.50 -6.71
C LEU A 54 -6.12 -0.98 -5.94
N VAL A 55 -5.03 -1.75 -5.89
CA VAL A 55 -3.78 -1.35 -5.25
C VAL A 55 -3.19 -0.11 -5.93
N ILE A 56 -3.18 -0.07 -7.26
CA ILE A 56 -2.72 1.11 -8.02
C ILE A 56 -3.56 2.33 -7.67
N LYS A 57 -4.89 2.23 -7.74
CA LYS A 57 -5.82 3.32 -7.41
C LYS A 57 -5.58 3.81 -5.97
N THR A 58 -5.39 2.89 -5.03
CA THR A 58 -5.13 3.20 -3.62
C THR A 58 -3.81 3.94 -3.44
N ILE A 59 -2.73 3.49 -4.08
CA ILE A 59 -1.41 4.16 -4.03
C ILE A 59 -1.51 5.57 -4.58
N LEU A 60 -2.17 5.74 -5.73
CA LEU A 60 -2.29 7.05 -6.39
C LEU A 60 -3.19 8.02 -5.63
N ALA A 61 -4.18 7.52 -4.91
CA ALA A 61 -5.09 8.32 -4.09
C ALA A 61 -4.61 8.55 -2.64
N TYR A 62 -3.52 7.89 -2.22
CA TYR A 62 -3.04 7.98 -0.84
C TYR A 62 -2.58 9.40 -0.48
N ASP A 63 -3.17 9.99 0.54
CA ASP A 63 -2.84 11.35 0.95
C ASP A 63 -1.60 11.38 1.87
N LEU A 64 -0.43 11.61 1.26
CA LEU A 64 0.84 11.74 1.99
C LEU A 64 0.87 12.93 2.95
N SER A 65 0.04 13.97 2.75
CA SER A 65 0.03 15.15 3.63
C SER A 65 -0.62 14.88 4.99
N ARG A 66 -1.45 13.84 5.07
CA ARG A 66 -2.14 13.41 6.28
C ARG A 66 -1.38 12.32 7.05
N THR A 67 -0.25 11.86 6.52
CA THR A 67 0.60 10.89 7.20
C THR A 67 1.28 11.58 8.39
N PRO A 68 1.00 11.16 9.63
CA PRO A 68 1.65 11.75 10.79
C PRO A 68 3.15 11.42 10.77
N ASP A 69 3.99 12.39 11.13
CA ASP A 69 5.36 12.10 11.49
C ASP A 69 5.42 11.23 12.76
N TYR A 70 6.61 10.73 13.08
CA TYR A 70 6.80 9.81 14.20
C TYR A 70 6.24 10.36 15.53
N SER A 71 6.50 11.64 15.81
CA SER A 71 6.05 12.28 17.06
C SER A 71 4.52 12.35 17.10
N LYS A 72 3.92 12.82 16.01
CA LYS A 72 2.47 12.93 15.86
C LYS A 72 1.79 11.56 15.88
N PHE A 73 2.44 10.53 15.32
CA PHE A 73 1.97 9.15 15.39
C PHE A 73 1.95 8.65 16.84
N CYS A 74 3.04 8.82 17.59
CA CYS A 74 3.10 8.46 19.01
C CYS A 74 1.99 9.18 19.81
N SER A 75 1.82 10.49 19.63
CA SER A 75 0.75 11.24 20.30
C SER A 75 -0.65 10.69 19.99
N LEU A 76 -0.94 10.36 18.73
CA LEU A 76 -2.22 9.77 18.33
C LEU A 76 -2.45 8.39 18.94
N VAL A 77 -1.41 7.57 19.03
CA VAL A 77 -1.49 6.23 19.65
C VAL A 77 -1.73 6.34 21.15
N TYR A 78 -0.98 7.19 21.86
CA TYR A 78 -1.15 7.37 23.31
C TYR A 78 -2.52 7.94 23.66
N ALA A 79 -2.98 8.97 22.94
CA ALA A 79 -4.32 9.54 23.15
C ALA A 79 -5.44 8.49 23.00
N ARG A 80 -5.29 7.52 22.09
CA ARG A 80 -6.27 6.44 21.87
C ARG A 80 -6.20 5.33 22.93
N LEU A 81 -5.07 5.18 23.62
CA LEU A 81 -4.90 4.24 24.74
C LEU A 81 -5.51 4.82 26.03
N ASP A 82 -5.37 6.12 26.24
CA ASP A 82 -5.96 6.82 27.39
C ASP A 82 -7.49 6.88 27.31
N ASP A 83 -8.07 6.99 26.09
CA ASP A 83 -9.52 7.01 25.84
C ASP A 83 -10.21 5.64 26.05
N LYS A 84 -9.44 4.60 26.36
CA LYS A 84 -9.93 3.23 26.64
C LYS A 84 -9.77 2.79 28.09
N SER A 85 -9.26 3.67 28.97
CA SER A 85 -9.09 3.44 30.41
C SER A 85 -10.14 4.19 31.22
#